data_AF-A0A4Y2KIH4-F1
#
_entry.id   AF-A0A4Y2KIH4-F1
#
_cell.length_a   1.000
_cell.length_b   1.000
_cell.length_c   1.000
_cell.angle_alpha   90.00
_cell.angle_beta   90.00
_cell.angle_gamma   90.00
#
_symmetry.space_group_name_H-M   'P 1'
#
loop_
_entity.id
_entity.type
_entity.pdbx_description
1 polymer ?
#
loop_
_entity_poly.entity_id
_entity_poly.type
_entity_poly.pdbx_seq_one_letter_code
_entity_poly.pdbx_strand_id
1 'polypeptide(L)'
;MPEEKAADEPLSFDQKLKRSMLEGIDRFQQEIDTRCEGMECIQDRFEVLELSNLIETSENELPKFVQSLLENYNEYSADGILTEIPSLRRFLKAAKVPTEESLSWTSLRFLKYAVEYELFDSVSNLTLELRFFFTLCISVASCEKSFSKLKLIKNHLRSTMNQARLSILAILSIEISVAEGIDSDAFQNL
;
A
#
# COMPACT_ATOMS: atom_id res chain seq x y z
N MET A 1 26.89 45.80 12.50
CA MET A 1 26.13 44.81 11.71
C MET A 1 24.73 44.76 12.28
N PRO A 2 23.70 45.27 11.59
CA PRO A 2 22.31 45.14 12.04
C PRO A 2 21.79 43.76 11.65
N GLU A 3 21.14 43.11 12.61
CA GLU A 3 20.45 41.83 12.49
C GLU A 3 19.28 41.95 11.50
N GLU A 4 19.38 41.27 10.37
CA GLU A 4 18.28 41.08 9.44
C GLU A 4 17.32 40.04 10.03
N LYS A 5 16.38 40.49 10.87
CA LYS A 5 15.21 39.69 11.24
C LYS A 5 14.32 39.59 10.00
N ALA A 6 14.47 38.50 9.26
CA ALA A 6 13.47 38.06 8.30
C ALA A 6 12.14 37.86 9.05
N ALA A 7 11.28 38.88 9.04
CA ALA A 7 9.90 38.72 9.46
C ALA A 7 9.23 37.81 8.42
N ASP A 8 8.89 36.59 8.82
CA ASP A 8 8.12 35.66 8.00
C ASP A 8 6.86 36.36 7.51
N GLU A 9 6.84 36.71 6.22
CA GLU A 9 5.67 37.27 5.56
C GLU A 9 4.51 36.28 5.71
N PRO A 10 3.31 36.72 6.16
CA PRO A 10 2.22 35.81 6.45
C PRO A 10 1.82 35.07 5.17
N LEU A 11 2.04 33.74 5.16
CA LEU A 11 1.68 32.85 4.06
C LEU A 11 0.27 33.18 3.55
N SER A 12 0.18 33.43 2.23
CA SER A 12 -1.10 33.61 1.53
C SER A 12 -2.01 32.42 1.78
N PHE A 13 -3.33 32.65 1.76
CA PHE A 13 -4.34 31.59 1.93
C PHE A 13 -4.08 30.38 1.02
N ASP A 14 -3.68 30.61 -0.24
CA ASP A 14 -3.35 29.56 -1.21
C ASP A 14 -2.13 28.73 -0.77
N GLN A 15 -1.11 29.36 -0.16
CA GLN A 15 0.06 28.65 0.34
C GLN A 15 -0.27 27.83 1.59
N LYS A 16 -1.14 28.35 2.48
CA LYS A 16 -1.64 27.61 3.64
C LYS A 16 -2.49 26.40 3.21
N LEU A 17 -3.36 26.58 2.22
CA LEU A 17 -4.18 25.51 1.66
C LEU A 17 -3.31 24.41 1.04
N LYS A 18 -2.34 24.77 0.20
CA LYS A 18 -1.39 23.83 -0.41
C LYS A 18 -0.56 23.09 0.64
N ARG A 19 -0.10 23.76 1.70
CA ARG A 19 0.61 23.12 2.82
C ARG A 19 -0.26 22.07 3.50
N SER A 20 -1.50 22.41 3.86
CA SER A 20 -2.44 21.49 4.49
C SER A 20 -2.74 20.28 3.60
N MET A 21 -2.87 20.48 2.29
CA MET A 21 -3.04 19.39 1.32
C MET A 21 -1.82 18.47 1.27
N LEU A 22 -0.60 19.01 1.24
CA LEU A 22 0.62 18.22 1.25
C LEU A 22 0.76 17.39 2.54
N GLU A 23 0.47 17.99 3.70
CA GLU A 23 0.46 17.27 4.98
C GLU A 23 -0.58 16.14 5.02
N GLY A 24 -1.75 16.37 4.41
CA GLY A 24 -2.76 15.33 4.25
C GLY A 24 -2.27 14.17 3.38
N ILE A 25 -1.67 14.49 2.22
CA ILE A 25 -1.09 13.49 1.32
C ILE A 25 0.04 12.70 2.00
N ASP A 26 0.87 13.36 2.81
CA ASP A 26 1.98 12.73 3.51
C ASP A 26 1.50 11.73 4.57
N ARG A 27 0.49 12.12 5.37
CA ARG A 27 -0.15 11.19 6.31
C ARG A 27 -0.75 10.00 5.59
N PHE A 28 -1.47 10.25 4.49
CA PHE A 28 -2.05 9.18 3.69
C PHE A 28 -0.97 8.23 3.14
N GLN A 29 0.17 8.75 2.69
CA GLN A 29 1.27 7.93 2.17
C GLN A 29 1.84 7.04 3.29
N GLN A 30 2.08 7.60 4.47
CA GLN A 30 2.57 6.85 5.62
C GLN A 30 1.62 5.70 6.01
N GLU A 31 0.31 5.96 6.07
CA GLU A 31 -0.69 4.93 6.38
C GLU A 31 -0.72 3.79 5.34
N ILE A 32 -0.48 4.10 4.06
CA ILE A 32 -0.37 3.05 3.03
C ILE A 32 0.93 2.29 3.16
N ASP A 33 2.05 2.96 3.35
CA ASP A 33 3.34 2.29 3.51
C ASP A 33 3.28 1.31 4.70
N THR A 34 2.70 1.74 5.82
CA THR A 34 2.43 0.88 6.99
C THR A 34 1.51 -0.31 6.65
N ARG A 35 0.49 -0.13 5.80
CA ARG A 35 -0.37 -1.23 5.36
C ARG A 35 0.32 -2.19 4.40
N CYS A 36 1.17 -1.69 3.50
CA CYS A 36 1.97 -2.51 2.59
C CYS A 36 2.96 -3.38 3.36
N GLU A 37 3.69 -2.80 4.32
CA GLU A 37 4.56 -3.55 5.24
C GLU A 37 3.77 -4.59 6.05
N GLY A 38 2.58 -4.21 6.54
CA GLY A 38 1.67 -5.15 7.21
C GLY A 38 1.23 -6.30 6.30
N MET A 39 1.12 -6.07 4.98
CA MET A 39 0.73 -7.09 4.02
C MET A 39 1.82 -8.15 3.82
N GLU A 40 3.10 -7.78 3.88
CA GLU A 40 4.20 -8.75 3.85
C GLU A 40 4.11 -9.71 5.04
N CYS A 41 3.82 -9.19 6.24
CA CYS A 41 3.57 -10.00 7.43
C CYS A 41 2.32 -10.90 7.32
N ILE A 42 1.29 -10.44 6.60
CA ILE A 42 0.10 -11.25 6.31
C ILE A 42 0.44 -12.35 5.30
N GLN A 43 1.23 -12.06 4.28
CA GLN A 43 1.66 -13.05 3.30
C GLN A 43 2.36 -14.25 3.96
N ASP A 44 3.30 -14.00 4.88
CA ASP A 44 3.99 -15.07 5.62
C ASP A 44 3.02 -15.95 6.43
N ARG A 45 1.96 -15.36 6.99
CA ARG A 45 0.93 -16.11 7.75
C ARG A 45 0.01 -16.91 6.84
N PHE A 46 -0.26 -16.40 5.64
CA PHE A 46 -1.17 -17.02 4.67
C PHE A 46 -0.44 -17.98 3.72
N GLU A 47 0.88 -18.12 3.85
CA GLU A 47 1.70 -19.16 3.20
C GLU A 47 1.12 -20.57 3.47
N VAL A 48 0.48 -20.76 4.63
CA VAL A 48 -0.24 -21.98 5.02
C VAL A 48 -1.33 -22.39 4.01
N LEU A 49 -1.95 -21.42 3.32
CA LEU A 49 -3.00 -21.68 2.33
C LEU A 49 -2.46 -22.02 0.94
N GLU A 50 -1.14 -21.98 0.73
CA GLU A 50 -0.57 -22.46 -0.51
C GLU A 50 -0.82 -23.95 -0.68
N LEU A 51 -1.20 -24.33 -1.91
CA LEU A 51 -1.59 -25.70 -2.20
C LEU A 51 -0.42 -26.69 -2.00
N SER A 52 0.82 -26.24 -2.19
CA SER A 52 2.05 -26.94 -1.85
C SER A 52 2.06 -27.37 -0.38
N ASN A 53 1.90 -26.41 0.53
CA ASN A 53 1.86 -26.66 1.97
C ASN A 53 0.68 -27.55 2.36
N LEU A 54 -0.52 -27.28 1.82
CA LEU A 54 -1.70 -28.10 2.10
C LEU A 54 -1.56 -29.56 1.67
N ILE A 55 -0.75 -29.85 0.63
CA ILE A 55 -0.47 -31.22 0.16
C ILE A 55 0.68 -31.87 0.95
N GLU A 56 1.77 -31.14 1.20
CA GLU A 56 3.01 -31.69 1.77
C GLU A 56 3.04 -31.72 3.31
N THR A 57 2.31 -30.83 4.00
CA THR A 57 2.38 -30.74 5.46
C THR A 57 1.93 -32.04 6.13
N SER A 58 2.73 -32.56 7.06
CA SER A 58 2.40 -33.76 7.82
C SER A 58 1.18 -33.54 8.73
N GLU A 59 0.39 -34.59 9.00
CA GLU A 59 -0.80 -34.51 9.86
C GLU A 59 -0.49 -34.01 11.29
N ASN A 60 0.77 -34.13 11.74
CA ASN A 60 1.22 -33.68 13.05
C ASN A 60 1.55 -32.17 13.10
N GLU A 61 1.85 -31.55 11.96
CA GLU A 61 2.21 -30.12 11.88
C GLU A 61 1.03 -29.24 11.48
N LEU A 62 0.03 -29.82 10.79
CA LEU A 62 -1.22 -29.17 10.38
C LEU A 62 -1.90 -28.37 11.51
N PRO A 63 -2.07 -28.91 12.75
CA PRO A 63 -2.77 -28.21 13.81
C PRO A 63 -2.02 -26.97 14.30
N LYS A 64 -0.69 -27.03 14.35
CA LYS A 64 0.14 -25.88 14.74
C LYS A 64 0.12 -24.79 13.66
N PHE A 65 0.14 -25.21 12.40
CA PHE A 65 0.06 -24.34 11.22
C PHE A 65 -1.30 -23.62 11.12
N VAL A 66 -2.41 -24.33 11.35
CA VAL A 66 -3.75 -23.72 11.37
C VAL A 66 -3.93 -22.82 12.60
N GLN A 67 -3.34 -23.18 13.74
CA GLN A 67 -3.40 -22.33 14.93
C GLN A 67 -2.69 -20.99 14.72
N SER A 68 -1.51 -20.96 14.08
CA SER A 68 -0.78 -19.71 13.80
C SER A 68 -1.51 -18.79 12.82
N LEU A 69 -2.33 -19.34 11.92
CA LEU A 69 -3.21 -18.58 11.03
C LEU A 69 -4.33 -17.87 11.83
N LEU A 70 -4.89 -18.56 12.83
CA LEU A 70 -6.09 -18.14 13.56
C LEU A 70 -5.84 -17.29 14.80
N GLU A 71 -4.59 -17.17 15.26
CA GLU A 71 -4.23 -16.37 16.45
C GLU A 71 -4.74 -14.92 16.43
N ASN A 72 -5.01 -14.34 15.25
CA ASN A 72 -5.55 -12.98 15.10
C ASN A 72 -7.00 -12.92 14.58
N TYR A 73 -7.56 -14.04 14.13
CA TYR A 73 -8.86 -14.09 13.46
C TYR A 73 -9.76 -15.12 14.16
N ASN A 74 -10.39 -14.67 15.25
CA ASN A 74 -11.20 -15.51 16.14
C ASN A 74 -12.57 -15.92 15.53
N GLU A 75 -12.85 -15.55 14.28
CA GLU A 75 -14.12 -15.83 13.59
C GLU A 75 -14.13 -17.16 12.83
N TYR A 76 -12.98 -17.83 12.67
CA TYR A 76 -12.87 -19.05 11.85
C TYR A 76 -12.67 -20.32 12.69
N SER A 77 -13.32 -21.40 12.25
CA SER A 77 -13.22 -22.70 12.90
C SER A 77 -11.95 -23.43 12.42
N ALA A 78 -10.96 -23.55 13.31
CA ALA A 78 -9.76 -24.37 13.10
C ALA A 78 -10.12 -25.81 12.70
N ASP A 79 -11.14 -26.37 13.35
CA ASP A 79 -11.63 -27.73 13.12
C ASP A 79 -12.19 -27.91 11.70
N GLY A 80 -12.84 -26.87 11.17
CA GLY A 80 -13.34 -26.85 9.79
C GLY A 80 -12.19 -26.98 8.78
N ILE A 81 -11.15 -26.16 8.93
CA ILE A 81 -9.98 -26.20 8.03
C ILE A 81 -9.25 -27.55 8.14
N LEU A 82 -9.06 -28.06 9.36
CA LEU A 82 -8.36 -29.32 9.62
C LEU A 82 -9.09 -30.54 9.02
N THR A 83 -10.42 -30.52 8.98
CA THR A 83 -11.23 -31.61 8.38
C THR A 83 -11.35 -31.51 6.85
N GLU A 84 -11.26 -30.30 6.30
CA GLU A 84 -11.31 -30.06 4.86
C GLU A 84 -10.01 -30.45 4.13
N ILE A 85 -8.84 -30.28 4.75
CA ILE A 85 -7.54 -30.59 4.13
C ILE A 85 -7.42 -32.06 3.68
N PRO A 86 -7.74 -33.07 4.50
CA PRO A 86 -7.75 -34.47 4.05
C PRO A 86 -8.73 -34.74 2.90
N SER A 87 -9.89 -34.07 2.92
CA SER A 87 -10.91 -34.16 1.87
C SER A 87 -10.39 -33.58 0.55
N LEU A 88 -9.72 -32.44 0.60
CA LEU A 88 -9.03 -31.83 -0.54
C LEU A 88 -7.96 -32.77 -1.12
N ARG A 89 -7.11 -33.36 -0.27
CA ARG A 89 -6.08 -34.34 -0.71
C ARG A 89 -6.69 -35.54 -1.42
N ARG A 90 -7.80 -36.06 -0.90
CA ARG A 90 -8.55 -37.16 -1.54
C ARG A 90 -9.13 -36.74 -2.88
N PHE A 91 -9.70 -35.54 -2.97
CA PHE A 91 -10.27 -35.01 -4.19
C PHE A 91 -9.21 -34.85 -5.28
N LEU A 92 -8.05 -34.26 -4.97
CA LEU A 92 -6.94 -34.09 -5.92
C LEU A 92 -6.44 -35.44 -6.47
N LYS A 93 -6.33 -36.45 -5.61
CA LYS A 93 -5.98 -37.82 -6.01
C LYS A 93 -7.04 -38.45 -6.91
N ALA A 94 -8.33 -38.25 -6.59
CA ALA A 94 -9.45 -38.78 -7.39
C ALA A 94 -9.57 -38.11 -8.76
N ALA A 95 -9.31 -36.80 -8.83
CA ALA A 95 -9.31 -36.01 -10.06
C ALA A 95 -8.12 -36.30 -10.98
N LYS A 96 -7.17 -37.16 -10.56
CA LYS A 96 -5.93 -37.50 -11.29
C LYS A 96 -5.09 -36.27 -11.65
N VAL A 97 -5.17 -35.21 -10.86
CA VAL A 97 -4.31 -34.04 -11.04
C VAL A 97 -2.87 -34.48 -10.75
N PRO A 98 -1.91 -34.28 -11.66
CA PRO A 98 -0.52 -34.59 -11.39
C PRO A 98 -0.04 -33.80 -10.17
N THR A 99 0.55 -34.46 -9.19
CA THR A 99 1.02 -33.82 -7.94
C THR A 99 1.99 -32.66 -8.23
N GLU A 100 2.81 -32.80 -9.28
CA GLU A 100 3.74 -31.76 -9.74
C GLU A 100 3.03 -30.53 -10.33
N GLU A 101 1.88 -30.71 -11.00
CA GLU A 101 1.09 -29.58 -11.46
C GLU A 101 0.41 -28.88 -10.29
N SER A 102 -0.15 -29.64 -9.32
CA SER A 102 -0.81 -29.06 -8.15
C SER A 102 0.13 -28.28 -7.24
N LEU A 103 1.40 -28.71 -7.12
CA LEU A 103 2.41 -27.98 -6.34
C LEU A 103 2.75 -26.61 -6.95
N SER A 104 2.64 -26.48 -8.28
CA SER A 104 2.89 -25.23 -8.99
C SER A 104 1.68 -24.27 -8.97
N TRP A 105 0.56 -24.64 -8.35
CA TRP A 105 -0.62 -23.77 -8.37
C TRP A 105 -0.47 -22.59 -7.43
N THR A 106 -0.54 -21.40 -8.00
CA THR A 106 -0.79 -20.18 -7.23
C THR A 106 -2.13 -20.28 -6.52
N SER A 107 -2.27 -19.66 -5.35
CA SER A 107 -3.52 -19.59 -4.57
C SER A 107 -4.73 -19.11 -5.39
N LEU A 108 -4.51 -18.25 -6.41
CA LEU A 108 -5.56 -17.81 -7.35
C LEU A 108 -6.05 -18.94 -8.27
N ARG A 109 -5.14 -19.80 -8.74
CA ARG A 109 -5.48 -20.93 -9.59
C ARG A 109 -6.28 -21.96 -8.80
N PHE A 110 -5.89 -22.20 -7.56
CA PHE A 110 -6.66 -23.06 -6.65
C PHE A 110 -8.06 -22.51 -6.40
N LEU A 111 -8.21 -21.21 -6.11
CA LEU A 111 -9.53 -20.60 -5.94
C LEU A 111 -10.40 -20.71 -7.20
N LYS A 112 -9.82 -20.50 -8.39
CA LYS A 112 -10.53 -20.66 -9.66
C LYS A 112 -10.99 -22.10 -9.88
N TYR A 113 -10.13 -23.07 -9.56
CA TYR A 113 -10.45 -24.49 -9.62
C TYR A 113 -11.59 -24.85 -8.64
N ALA A 114 -11.54 -24.34 -7.42
CA ALA A 114 -12.60 -24.56 -6.43
C ALA A 114 -13.97 -24.07 -6.93
N VAL A 115 -14.01 -22.95 -7.66
CA VAL A 115 -15.23 -22.42 -8.28
C VAL A 115 -15.71 -23.29 -9.45
N GLU A 116 -14.80 -23.75 -10.30
CA GLU A 116 -15.12 -24.51 -11.51
C GLU A 116 -15.69 -25.89 -11.21
N TYR A 117 -15.25 -26.53 -10.13
CA TYR A 117 -15.69 -27.87 -9.70
C TYR A 117 -16.71 -27.84 -8.56
N GLU A 118 -17.28 -26.67 -8.24
CA GLU A 118 -18.28 -26.49 -7.17
C GLU A 118 -17.84 -27.10 -5.82
N LEU A 119 -16.55 -27.00 -5.51
CA LEU A 119 -15.93 -27.55 -4.30
C LEU A 119 -16.33 -26.81 -3.01
N PHE A 120 -17.22 -25.82 -3.10
CA PHE A 120 -17.64 -24.95 -2.00
C PHE A 120 -18.20 -25.72 -0.81
N ASP A 121 -18.92 -26.82 -1.05
CA ASP A 121 -19.50 -27.62 0.03
C ASP A 121 -18.45 -28.50 0.75
N SER A 122 -17.33 -28.81 0.08
CA SER A 122 -16.30 -29.72 0.57
C SER A 122 -15.08 -29.02 1.17
N VAL A 123 -14.81 -27.78 0.76
CA VAL A 123 -13.67 -26.95 1.21
C VAL A 123 -14.10 -25.51 1.50
N SER A 124 -15.24 -25.38 2.17
CA SER A 124 -15.90 -24.10 2.45
C SER A 124 -15.02 -23.13 3.24
N ASN A 125 -14.36 -23.60 4.30
CA ASN A 125 -13.54 -22.80 5.20
C ASN A 125 -12.24 -22.39 4.52
N LEU A 126 -11.57 -23.32 3.81
CA LEU A 126 -10.38 -23.01 3.01
C LEU A 126 -10.67 -21.97 1.92
N THR A 127 -11.81 -22.11 1.23
CA THR A 127 -12.22 -21.15 0.20
C THR A 127 -12.50 -19.77 0.79
N LEU A 128 -13.14 -19.72 1.95
CA LEU A 128 -13.44 -18.49 2.65
C LEU A 128 -12.15 -17.78 3.07
N GLU A 129 -11.21 -18.51 3.66
CA GLU A 129 -9.91 -17.98 4.08
C GLU A 129 -9.11 -17.42 2.90
N LEU A 130 -9.09 -18.14 1.77
CA LEU A 130 -8.45 -17.65 0.55
C LEU A 130 -9.12 -16.39 -0.01
N ARG A 131 -10.45 -16.32 0.03
CA ARG A 131 -11.18 -15.11 -0.38
C ARG A 131 -10.88 -13.94 0.54
N PHE A 132 -10.76 -14.18 1.84
CA PHE A 132 -10.37 -13.19 2.82
C PHE A 132 -8.97 -12.64 2.50
N PHE A 133 -8.00 -13.53 2.28
CA PHE A 133 -6.65 -13.17 1.85
C PHE A 133 -6.65 -12.30 0.60
N PHE A 134 -7.35 -12.73 -0.47
CA PHE A 134 -7.41 -11.96 -1.71
C PHE A 134 -8.11 -10.62 -1.54
N THR A 135 -9.12 -10.53 -0.68
CA THR A 135 -9.79 -9.26 -0.37
C THR A 135 -8.81 -8.28 0.25
N LEU A 136 -7.94 -8.75 1.16
CA LEU A 136 -6.86 -7.95 1.72
C LEU A 136 -5.87 -7.52 0.63
N CYS A 137 -5.37 -8.45 -0.19
CA CYS A 137 -4.44 -8.14 -1.30
C CYS A 137 -5.02 -7.09 -2.26
N ILE A 138 -6.28 -7.26 -2.67
CA ILE A 138 -6.95 -6.36 -3.62
C ILE A 138 -7.14 -4.99 -2.99
N SER A 139 -7.45 -4.91 -1.69
CA SER A 139 -7.59 -3.64 -0.99
C SER A 139 -6.28 -2.84 -0.99
N VAL A 140 -5.14 -3.50 -0.69
CA VAL A 140 -3.81 -2.88 -0.69
C VAL A 140 -3.42 -2.45 -2.10
N ALA A 141 -3.55 -3.33 -3.10
CA ALA A 141 -3.20 -3.02 -4.49
C ALA A 141 -4.07 -1.89 -5.09
N SER A 142 -5.36 -1.84 -4.72
CA SER A 142 -6.26 -0.76 -5.11
C SER A 142 -5.84 0.58 -4.49
N CYS A 143 -5.41 0.55 -3.23
CA CYS A 143 -4.83 1.71 -2.56
C CYS A 143 -3.55 2.15 -3.29
N GLU A 144 -2.55 1.29 -3.48
CA GLU A 144 -1.30 1.61 -4.18
C GLU A 144 -1.53 2.26 -5.55
N LYS A 145 -2.46 1.69 -6.34
CA LYS A 145 -2.85 2.24 -7.65
C LYS A 145 -3.41 3.66 -7.55
N SER A 146 -4.26 3.91 -6.55
CA SER A 146 -4.83 5.24 -6.29
C SER A 146 -3.77 6.23 -5.80
N PHE A 147 -2.81 5.75 -5.01
CA PHE A 147 -1.70 6.53 -4.46
C PHE A 147 -0.65 6.90 -5.49
N SER A 148 -0.42 6.06 -6.50
CA SER A 148 0.44 6.42 -7.64
C SER A 148 -0.03 7.73 -8.31
N LYS A 149 -1.35 7.95 -8.39
CA LYS A 149 -1.92 9.21 -8.87
C LYS A 149 -1.74 10.35 -7.86
N LEU A 150 -1.91 10.07 -6.56
CA LEU A 150 -1.72 11.06 -5.50
C LEU A 150 -0.27 11.58 -5.46
N LYS A 151 0.70 10.70 -5.71
CA LYS A 151 2.12 11.06 -5.85
C LYS A 151 2.37 12.05 -6.99
N LEU A 152 1.68 11.90 -8.12
CA LEU A 152 1.72 12.88 -9.22
C LEU A 152 1.16 14.24 -8.79
N ILE A 153 0.03 14.25 -8.10
CA ILE A 153 -0.60 15.49 -7.57
C ILE A 153 0.35 16.19 -6.59
N LYS A 154 0.95 15.44 -5.65
CA LYS A 154 1.95 15.94 -4.70
C LYS A 154 3.13 16.60 -5.40
N ASN A 155 3.69 15.92 -6.41
CA ASN A 155 4.82 16.43 -7.19
C ASN A 155 4.45 17.72 -7.93
N HIS A 156 3.25 17.79 -8.52
CA HIS A 156 2.75 18.99 -9.18
C HIS A 156 2.58 20.17 -8.20
N LEU A 157 1.94 19.96 -7.04
CA LEU A 157 1.78 20.99 -6.02
C LEU A 157 3.14 21.55 -5.54
N ARG A 158 4.12 20.65 -5.34
CA ARG A 158 5.47 21.03 -4.92
C ARG A 158 6.23 21.80 -6.01
N SER A 159 6.11 21.39 -7.28
CA SER A 159 6.80 22.07 -8.39
C SER A 159 6.21 23.45 -8.67
N THR A 160 4.88 23.59 -8.67
CA THR A 160 4.22 24.90 -8.85
C THR A 160 4.56 25.86 -7.72
N MET A 161 4.67 25.39 -6.48
CA MET A 161 5.12 26.22 -5.35
C MET A 161 6.56 26.71 -5.55
N ASN A 162 7.47 25.84 -6.00
CA ASN A 162 8.86 26.21 -6.26
C ASN A 162 8.97 27.18 -7.44
N GLN A 163 8.20 26.95 -8.51
CA GLN A 163 8.17 27.83 -9.68
C GLN A 163 7.72 29.25 -9.33
N ALA A 164 6.67 29.42 -8.51
CA ALA A 164 6.23 30.74 -8.08
C ALA A 164 7.32 31.47 -7.27
N ARG A 165 7.99 30.78 -6.35
CA ARG A 165 9.10 31.36 -5.57
C ARG A 165 10.30 31.74 -6.42
N LEU A 166 10.68 30.87 -7.36
CA LEU A 166 11.76 31.14 -8.32
C LEU A 166 11.42 32.34 -9.21
N SER A 167 10.17 32.47 -9.66
CA SER A 167 9.72 33.61 -10.43
C SER A 167 9.80 34.92 -9.65
N ILE A 168 9.35 34.92 -8.38
CA ILE A 168 9.45 36.11 -7.50
C ILE A 168 10.92 36.48 -7.29
N LEU A 169 11.79 35.50 -7.02
CA LEU A 169 13.21 35.73 -6.81
C LEU A 169 13.90 36.27 -8.06
N ALA A 170 13.53 35.77 -9.24
CA ALA A 170 14.05 36.29 -10.51
C ALA A 170 13.66 37.75 -10.73
N ILE A 171 12.39 38.11 -10.46
CA ILE A 171 11.93 39.51 -10.51
C ILE A 171 12.72 40.36 -9.51
N LEU A 172 12.83 39.91 -8.26
CA LEU A 172 13.56 40.65 -7.21
C LEU A 172 15.04 40.85 -7.57
N SER A 173 15.68 39.84 -8.17
CA SER A 173 17.06 39.91 -8.65
C SER A 173 17.24 40.91 -9.79
N ILE A 174 16.25 41.05 -10.67
CA ILE A 174 16.25 42.06 -11.73
C ILE A 174 16.08 43.45 -11.11
N GLU A 175 15.09 43.63 -10.21
CA GLU A 175 14.81 44.91 -9.55
C GLU A 175 15.97 45.40 -8.69
N ILE A 176 16.69 44.49 -7.99
CA ILE A 176 17.92 44.83 -7.27
C ILE A 176 18.96 45.45 -8.20
N SER A 177 19.18 44.87 -9.38
CA SER A 177 20.17 45.39 -10.34
C SER A 177 19.78 46.76 -10.90
N VAL A 178 18.48 47.04 -11.02
CA VAL A 178 17.95 48.34 -11.43
C VAL A 178 18.07 49.36 -10.29
N ALA A 179 17.77 48.97 -9.05
CA ALA A 179 17.86 49.82 -7.87
C ALA A 179 19.30 50.24 -7.54
N GLU A 180 20.29 49.36 -7.75
CA GLU A 180 21.72 49.68 -7.62
C GLU A 180 22.21 50.72 -8.65
N GLY A 181 21.52 50.85 -9.79
CA GLY A 181 21.80 51.85 -10.81
C GLY A 181 21.17 53.22 -10.54
N ILE A 182 20.31 53.35 -9.51
CA ILE A 182 19.72 54.63 -9.10
C ILE A 182 20.62 55.23 -8.01
N ASP A 183 21.52 56.11 -8.46
CA ASP A 183 22.41 56.86 -7.59
C ASP A 183 21.62 57.64 -6.53
N SER A 184 21.88 57.35 -5.26
CA SER A 184 21.25 58.05 -4.11
C SER A 184 21.71 59.51 -4.01
N ASP A 185 22.77 59.90 -4.74
CA ASP A 185 23.30 61.26 -4.76
C ASP A 185 22.46 62.22 -5.63
N ALA A 186 21.60 61.70 -6.52
CA ALA A 186 20.69 62.53 -7.33
C ALA A 186 19.54 63.17 -6.53
N PHE A 187 19.24 62.66 -5.33
CA PHE A 187 18.13 63.14 -4.49
C PHE A 187 18.57 64.06 -3.34
N GLN A 188 19.86 64.36 -3.17
CA GLN A 188 20.36 65.32 -2.17
C GLN A 188 20.50 66.77 -2.69
N ASN A 189 20.25 67.04 -3.97
CA ASN A 189 20.36 68.39 -4.56
C ASN A 189 19.03 68.96 -5.09
N LEU A 190 17.92 68.69 -4.40
CA LEU A 190 16.62 69.35 -4.54
C LEU A 190 16.14 69.81 -3.16
#